data_AF-A0AAN8FID7-F1
#
_entry.id   AF-A0AAN8FID7-F1
#
_cell.length_a   1.000
_cell.length_b   1.000
_cell.length_c   1.000
_cell.angle_alpha   90.00
_cell.angle_beta   90.00
_cell.angle_gamma   90.00
#
_symmetry.space_group_name_H-M   'P 1'
#
loop_
_entity.id
_entity.type
_entity.pdbx_description
1 polymer ?
#
loop_
_entity_poly.entity_id
_entity_poly.type
_entity_poly.pdbx_seq_one_letter_code
_entity_poly.pdbx_strand_id
1 'polypeptide(L)'
;MAPYSIMITGANRGIGLGFVREFLKNKEIRHIIATARDPKNAQSAQNSVSKTISVDVEPEHILVVSIHPGWVRTRMGGDDGEFSVEESVTAMVRSIAKLNKMHHGGYFSKTLEAMTY
;
A
#
# COMPACT_ATOMS: atom_id res chain seq x y z
N MET A 1 0.72 17.93 21.98
CA MET A 1 1.32 18.09 20.64
C MET A 1 0.53 17.22 19.67
N ALA A 2 0.11 17.76 18.53
CA ALA A 2 -0.59 16.96 17.51
C ALA A 2 0.38 15.94 16.87
N PRO A 3 -0.11 14.75 16.48
CA PRO A 3 0.74 13.74 15.84
C PRO A 3 1.23 14.24 14.48
N TYR A 4 2.50 13.94 14.16
CA TYR A 4 3.16 14.38 12.92
C TYR A 4 2.65 13.64 11.68
N SER A 5 2.28 12.36 11.87
CA SER A 5 1.80 11.44 10.83
C SER A 5 0.57 10.68 11.32
N ILE A 6 -0.44 10.53 10.47
CA ILE A 6 -1.69 9.82 10.79
C ILE A 6 -2.00 8.78 9.72
N MET A 7 -2.24 7.54 10.14
CA MET A 7 -2.74 6.46 9.27
C MET A 7 -4.23 6.21 9.53
N ILE A 8 -5.02 6.28 8.46
CA ILE A 8 -6.47 6.03 8.48
C ILE A 8 -6.76 4.82 7.62
N THR A 9 -7.28 3.75 8.23
CA THR A 9 -7.75 2.58 7.49
C THR A 9 -9.21 2.74 7.08
N GLY A 10 -9.55 2.31 5.86
CA GLY A 10 -10.92 2.38 5.36
C GLY A 10 -11.39 3.79 4.97
N ALA A 11 -10.48 4.63 4.47
CA ALA A 11 -10.73 6.03 4.10
C ALA A 11 -11.62 6.23 2.84
N ASN A 12 -12.14 5.14 2.28
CA ASN A 12 -12.85 5.15 1.00
C ASN A 12 -14.22 5.88 1.05
N ARG A 13 -14.87 5.94 2.22
CA ARG A 13 -16.18 6.59 2.45
C ARG A 13 -16.47 6.79 3.93
N GLY A 14 -17.55 7.53 4.24
CA GLY A 14 -18.07 7.66 5.61
C GLY A 14 -17.07 8.32 6.57
N ILE A 15 -16.96 7.76 7.78
CA ILE A 15 -16.14 8.31 8.87
C ILE A 15 -14.65 8.42 8.49
N GLY A 16 -14.10 7.43 7.79
CA GLY A 16 -12.69 7.46 7.36
C GLY A 16 -12.38 8.61 6.41
N LEU A 17 -13.28 8.89 5.46
CA LEU A 17 -13.16 10.05 4.57
C LEU A 17 -13.37 11.38 5.32
N GLY A 18 -14.26 11.39 6.32
CA GLY A 18 -14.45 12.54 7.22
C GLY A 18 -13.18 12.91 7.97
N PHE A 19 -12.49 11.92 8.55
CA PHE A 19 -11.20 12.12 9.21
C PHE A 19 -10.13 12.70 8.28
N VAL A 20 -10.01 12.17 7.06
CA VAL A 20 -9.08 12.72 6.05
C VAL A 20 -9.37 14.19 5.79
N ARG A 21 -10.64 14.55 5.57
CA ARG A 21 -11.05 15.93 5.29
C ARG A 21 -10.78 16.89 6.44
N GLU A 22 -10.98 16.46 7.69
CA GLU A 22 -10.70 17.29 8.85
C GLU A 22 -9.19 17.45 9.10
N PHE A 23 -8.42 16.37 8.98
CA PHE A 23 -6.97 16.44 9.18
C PHE A 23 -6.26 17.25 8.10
N LEU A 24 -6.76 17.26 6.86
CA LEU A 24 -6.24 18.13 5.79
C LEU A 24 -6.35 19.63 6.11
N LYS A 25 -7.25 20.03 7.02
CA LYS A 25 -7.36 21.45 7.45
C LYS A 25 -6.28 21.84 8.45
N ASN A 26 -5.62 20.87 9.08
CA ASN A 26 -4.60 21.12 10.08
C ASN A 26 -3.21 21.13 9.42
N LYS A 27 -2.58 22.31 9.36
CA LYS A 27 -1.25 22.50 8.75
C LYS A 27 -0.10 21.94 9.58
N GLU A 28 -0.34 21.56 10.83
CA GLU A 28 0.66 20.91 11.68
C GLU A 28 0.80 19.41 11.37
N ILE A 29 -0.23 18.80 10.77
CA ILE A 29 -0.19 17.40 10.33
C ILE A 29 0.53 17.38 8.99
N ARG A 30 1.72 16.78 9.00
CA ARG A 30 2.59 16.77 7.81
C ARG A 30 2.25 15.63 6.86
N HIS A 31 1.80 14.49 7.40
CA HIS A 31 1.48 13.29 6.62
C HIS A 31 0.12 12.69 7.01
N ILE A 32 -0.75 12.48 6.02
CA ILE A 32 -2.02 11.75 6.17
C ILE A 32 -2.00 10.56 5.20
N ILE A 33 -2.01 9.36 5.75
CA ILE A 33 -1.94 8.09 5.02
C ILE A 33 -3.33 7.45 5.07
N ALA A 34 -4.01 7.40 3.93
CA ALA A 34 -5.37 6.91 3.81
C ALA A 34 -5.39 5.58 3.05
N THR A 35 -5.84 4.49 3.67
CA THR A 35 -5.95 3.17 3.00
C THR A 35 -7.38 2.88 2.56
N ALA A 36 -7.54 2.29 1.37
CA ALA A 36 -8.83 1.95 0.78
C ALA A 36 -8.94 0.44 0.53
N ARG A 37 -10.15 -0.10 0.72
CA ARG A 37 -10.47 -1.54 0.52
C ARG A 37 -10.75 -1.92 -0.94
N ASP A 38 -10.91 -0.93 -1.82
CA ASP A 38 -11.19 -1.15 -3.26
C ASP A 38 -10.11 -0.44 -4.10
N PRO A 39 -9.12 -1.18 -4.61
CA PRO A 39 -8.01 -0.63 -5.38
C PRO A 39 -8.36 -0.31 -6.85
N LYS A 40 -9.49 -0.79 -7.41
CA LYS A 40 -9.85 -0.53 -8.82
C LYS A 40 -10.02 0.95 -9.16
N ASN A 41 -10.32 1.79 -8.17
CA ASN A 41 -10.43 3.25 -8.31
C ASN A 41 -9.24 4.02 -7.68
N ALA A 42 -8.19 3.33 -7.21
CA ALA A 42 -7.13 3.95 -6.39
C ALA A 42 -5.71 3.41 -6.65
N GLN A 43 -5.51 2.57 -7.68
CA GLN A 43 -4.22 1.89 -7.93
C GLN A 43 -3.04 2.87 -8.07
N SER A 44 -3.21 3.96 -8.81
CA SER A 44 -2.18 5.00 -9.00
C SER A 44 -1.93 5.82 -7.74
N ALA A 45 -2.97 6.06 -6.93
CA ALA A 45 -2.89 6.82 -5.69
C ALA A 45 -2.18 6.04 -4.56
N GLN A 46 -2.49 4.75 -4.37
CA GLN A 46 -1.87 3.92 -3.33
C GLN A 46 -0.36 3.75 -3.56
N ASN A 47 0.00 3.58 -4.82
CA ASN A 47 1.36 3.39 -5.25
C ASN A 47 2.22 4.66 -5.09
N SER A 48 1.65 5.82 -5.38
CA SER A 48 2.28 7.12 -5.12
C SER A 48 2.46 7.35 -3.62
N VAL A 49 1.50 6.94 -2.79
CA VAL A 49 1.59 7.03 -1.31
C VAL A 49 2.73 6.16 -0.77
N SER A 50 2.85 4.91 -1.23
CA SER A 50 3.97 4.04 -0.83
C SER A 50 5.33 4.64 -1.21
N LYS A 51 5.43 5.27 -2.39
CA LYS A 51 6.67 5.94 -2.82
C LYS A 51 6.97 7.18 -1.97
N THR A 52 5.96 7.99 -1.63
CA THR A 52 6.15 9.17 -0.77
C THR A 52 6.57 8.76 0.64
N ILE A 53 5.88 7.77 1.25
CA ILE A 53 6.24 7.27 2.58
C ILE A 53 7.67 6.74 2.58
N SER A 54 8.09 6.05 1.51
CA SER A 54 9.45 5.51 1.44
C SER A 54 10.50 6.61 1.64
N VAL A 55 10.34 7.75 0.94
CA VAL A 55 11.24 8.91 1.07
C VAL A 55 11.23 9.46 2.50
N ASP A 56 10.05 9.57 3.12
CA ASP A 56 9.92 10.16 4.45
C ASP A 56 10.54 9.30 5.55
N VAL A 57 10.46 7.97 5.44
CA VAL A 57 10.97 7.02 6.45
C VAL A 57 12.38 6.50 6.16
N GLU A 58 12.99 6.93 5.05
CA GLU A 58 14.37 6.56 4.69
C GLU A 58 15.38 6.89 5.81
N PRO A 59 15.33 8.05 6.50
CA PRO A 59 16.22 8.35 7.62
C PRO A 59 16.06 7.41 8.82
N GLU A 60 14.92 6.73 8.94
CA GLU A 60 14.60 5.78 10.02
C GLU A 60 15.01 4.35 9.67
N HIS A 61 15.61 4.14 8.49
CA HIS A 61 16.03 2.84 7.96
C HIS A 61 14.87 1.84 7.83
N ILE A 62 13.68 2.32 7.52
CA ILE A 62 12.49 1.49 7.30
C ILE A 62 12.34 1.16 5.81
N LEU A 63 12.18 -0.12 5.48
CA LEU A 63 11.96 -0.59 4.12
C LEU A 63 10.47 -0.57 3.76
N VAL A 64 10.10 0.20 2.74
CA VAL A 64 8.73 0.29 2.21
C VAL A 64 8.67 -0.34 0.83
N VAL A 65 7.77 -1.30 0.62
CA VAL A 65 7.61 -2.01 -0.67
C VAL A 65 6.12 -2.28 -0.90
N SER A 66 5.65 -2.03 -2.13
CA SER A 66 4.31 -2.41 -2.56
C SER A 66 4.37 -3.70 -3.38
N ILE A 67 3.56 -4.70 -3.04
CA ILE A 67 3.53 -5.99 -3.74
C ILE A 67 2.11 -6.24 -4.26
N HIS A 68 2.00 -6.48 -5.57
CA HIS A 68 0.77 -6.93 -6.20
C HIS A 68 0.65 -8.47 -6.10
N PRO A 69 -0.42 -9.00 -5.48
CA PRO A 69 -0.56 -10.45 -5.24
C PRO A 69 -0.90 -11.26 -6.51
N GLY A 70 -1.11 -10.60 -7.65
CA GLY A 70 -1.70 -11.19 -8.85
C GLY A 70 -3.24 -11.20 -8.78
N TRP A 71 -3.89 -11.79 -9.77
CA TRP A 71 -5.34 -11.98 -9.74
C TRP A 71 -5.68 -13.27 -8.98
N VAL A 72 -6.13 -13.12 -7.72
CA VAL A 72 -6.27 -14.23 -6.77
C VAL A 72 -7.72 -14.61 -6.54
N ARG A 73 -8.03 -15.91 -6.56
CA ARG A 73 -9.34 -16.50 -6.24
C ARG A 73 -9.74 -16.19 -4.80
N THR A 74 -10.51 -15.13 -4.64
CA THR A 74 -11.02 -14.61 -3.38
C THR A 74 -12.39 -14.01 -3.63
N ARG A 75 -13.15 -13.69 -2.57
CA ARG A 75 -14.41 -12.93 -2.71
C ARG A 75 -14.27 -11.64 -3.54
N MET A 76 -13.09 -11.02 -3.55
CA MET A 76 -12.81 -9.81 -4.32
C MET A 76 -12.31 -10.11 -5.74
N GLY A 77 -11.53 -11.17 -5.93
CA GLY A 77 -11.00 -11.57 -7.24
C GLY A 77 -11.99 -12.37 -8.08
N GLY A 78 -13.05 -12.92 -7.48
CA GLY A 78 -13.94 -13.87 -8.13
C GLY A 78 -13.33 -15.27 -8.21
N ASP A 79 -14.12 -16.24 -8.67
CA ASP A 79 -13.70 -17.64 -8.76
C ASP A 79 -12.77 -17.90 -9.96
N ASP A 80 -12.77 -17.01 -10.95
CA ASP A 80 -11.93 -17.07 -12.17
C ASP A 80 -10.50 -16.53 -11.96
N GLY A 81 -10.13 -16.17 -10.73
CA GLY A 81 -8.77 -15.72 -10.42
C GLY A 81 -7.72 -16.73 -10.92
N GLU A 82 -6.64 -16.20 -11.50
CA GLU A 82 -5.55 -17.00 -12.05
C GLU A 82 -4.87 -17.87 -10.98
N PHE A 83 -4.73 -17.33 -9.77
CA PHE A 83 -4.03 -18.00 -8.67
C PHE A 83 -4.93 -18.33 -7.48
N SER A 84 -4.64 -19.42 -6.78
CA SER A 84 -5.18 -19.66 -5.44
C SER A 84 -4.57 -18.68 -4.42
N VAL A 85 -5.22 -18.54 -3.26
CA VAL A 85 -4.69 -17.76 -2.14
C VAL A 85 -3.33 -18.30 -1.70
N GLU A 86 -3.23 -19.63 -1.55
CA GLU A 86 -2.01 -20.32 -1.11
C GLU A 86 -0.85 -20.10 -2.08
N GLU A 87 -1.10 -20.18 -3.40
CA GLU A 87 -0.10 -19.95 -4.45
C GLU A 87 0.43 -18.50 -4.40
N SER A 88 -0.48 -17.54 -4.26
CA SER A 88 -0.12 -16.12 -4.16
C SER A 88 0.69 -15.83 -2.89
N VAL A 89 0.21 -16.28 -1.72
CA VAL A 89 0.86 -16.05 -0.44
C VAL A 89 2.23 -16.74 -0.38
N THR A 90 2.36 -17.98 -0.86
CA THR A 90 3.63 -18.70 -0.88
C THR A 90 4.68 -17.97 -1.72
N ALA A 91 4.29 -17.45 -2.89
CA ALA A 91 5.18 -16.64 -3.72
C ALA A 91 5.59 -15.34 -3.02
N MET A 92 4.63 -14.62 -2.43
CA MET A 92 4.90 -13.37 -1.72
C MET A 92 5.82 -13.57 -0.51
N VAL A 93 5.64 -14.63 0.28
CA VAL A 93 6.52 -14.94 1.43
C VAL A 93 7.96 -15.18 0.96
N ARG A 94 8.15 -15.93 -0.14
CA ARG A 94 9.48 -16.15 -0.74
C ARG A 94 10.10 -14.84 -1.26
N SER A 95 9.27 -13.94 -1.76
CA SER A 95 9.69 -12.62 -2.23
C SER A 95 10.07 -11.69 -1.09
N ILE A 96 9.29 -11.67 0.00
CA ILE A 96 9.59 -10.88 1.21
C ILE A 96 10.97 -11.23 1.77
N ALA A 97 11.33 -12.51 1.79
CA ALA A 97 12.65 -12.98 2.26
C ALA A 97 13.83 -12.48 1.42
N LYS A 98 13.60 -11.95 0.21
CA LYS A 98 14.62 -11.43 -0.71
C LYS A 98 14.68 -9.90 -0.74
N LEU A 99 13.75 -9.23 -0.06
CA LEU A 99 13.68 -7.77 -0.05
C LEU A 99 14.95 -7.17 0.55
N ASN A 100 15.36 -6.07 -0.05
CA ASN A 100 16.54 -5.30 0.33
C ASN A 100 16.36 -3.86 -0.16
N LYS A 101 17.34 -2.98 0.13
CA LYS A 101 17.29 -1.56 -0.21
C LYS A 101 16.96 -1.24 -1.68
N MET A 102 17.28 -2.12 -2.63
CA MET A 102 16.96 -1.92 -4.05
C MET A 102 15.45 -1.91 -4.34
N HIS A 103 14.64 -2.47 -3.43
CA HIS A 103 13.19 -2.54 -3.55
C HIS A 103 12.48 -1.34 -2.89
N HIS A 104 13.22 -0.45 -2.22
CA HIS A 104 12.64 0.62 -1.43
C HIS A 104 11.83 1.61 -2.28
N GLY A 105 10.56 1.81 -1.89
CA GLY A 105 9.58 2.62 -2.60
C GLY A 105 9.16 2.06 -3.95
N GLY A 106 9.52 0.81 -4.26
CA GLY A 106 9.14 0.16 -5.52
C GLY A 106 7.80 -0.56 -5.45
N TYR A 107 7.27 -0.85 -6.63
CA TYR A 107 6.06 -1.64 -6.83
C TYR A 107 6.40 -2.87 -7.66
N PHE A 108 6.08 -4.04 -7.11
CA PHE A 108 6.51 -5.31 -7.68
C PHE A 108 5.38 -6.33 -7.70
N SER A 109 5.48 -7.30 -8.59
CA SER A 109 4.62 -8.48 -8.58
C SER A 109 4.96 -9.38 -7.38
N LYS A 110 4.12 -10.40 -7.14
CA LYS A 110 4.36 -11.45 -6.14
C LYS A 110 5.70 -12.19 -6.31
N THR A 111 6.37 -12.06 -7.45
CA THR A 111 7.69 -12.66 -7.77
C THR A 111 8.84 -11.65 -7.82
N LEU A 112 8.62 -10.41 -7.38
CA LEU A 112 9.58 -9.28 -7.43
C LEU A 112 9.90 -8.76 -8.83
N GLU A 113 9.03 -8.98 -9.80
CA GLU A 113 9.14 -8.30 -11.10
C GLU A 113 8.66 -6.86 -10.94
N ALA A 114 9.43 -5.88 -11.41
CA ALA A 114 9.07 -4.48 -11.31
C ALA A 114 7.80 -4.21 -12.13
N MET A 115 6.86 -3.48 -11.52
CA MET A 115 5.60 -3.09 -12.15
C MET A 115 5.55 -1.58 -12.33
N THR A 116 4.93 -1.13 -13.42
CA THR A 116 4.66 0.28 -13.68
C THR A 116 3.37 0.73 -12.99
N TYR A 117 3.34 2.01 -12.62
CA TYR A 117 2.20 2.67 -11.98
C TYR A 117 1.09 3.03 -12.96
#